data_AF-A0A7S3BRW1-F1
#
_entry.id   AF-A0A7S3BRW1-F1
#
_cell.length_a   1.000
_cell.length_b   1.000
_cell.length_c   1.000
_cell.angle_alpha   90.00
_cell.angle_beta   90.00
_cell.angle_gamma   90.00
#
_symmetry.space_group_name_H-M   'P 1'
#
loop_
_entity.id
_entity.type
_entity.pdbx_description
1 polymer ?
#
loop_
_entity_poly.entity_id
_entity_poly.type
_entity_poly.pdbx_seq_one_letter_code
_entity_poly.pdbx_strand_id
1 'polypeptide(L)'
;MVRRLAAVHTPERGAARTEALAKRRALATRLAPAFASLRRPFDRLLASPLEGHAWHADHIVPVFRGGGLCSVGNMRTLCVPCHAAVTKEQAKERAEARRRARPKGQRRIDTVLASLSPTPPSRRTSGAAKAGMAASDGAADDGVEVIELSSDSEDEDFQASGRRKRQRL
;
A
#
# COMPACT_ATOMS: atom_id res chain seq x y z
N MET A 1 26.95 -32.83 -41.17
CA MET A 1 25.58 -32.77 -40.61
C MET A 1 25.64 -32.09 -39.24
N VAL A 2 25.16 -30.84 -39.13
CA VAL A 2 25.15 -30.12 -37.83
C VAL A 2 23.79 -30.38 -37.17
N ARG A 3 23.75 -31.21 -36.14
CA ARG A 3 22.56 -31.41 -35.31
C ARG A 3 22.33 -30.16 -34.46
N ARG A 4 21.25 -29.43 -34.72
CA ARG A 4 20.74 -28.41 -33.79
C ARG A 4 20.32 -29.12 -32.50
N LEU A 5 20.98 -28.82 -31.39
CA LEU A 5 20.52 -29.21 -30.06
C LEU A 5 19.21 -28.44 -29.78
N ALA A 6 18.12 -29.17 -29.54
CA ALA A 6 16.87 -28.58 -29.09
C ALA A 6 17.05 -28.05 -27.66
N ALA A 7 16.62 -26.82 -27.40
CA ALA A 7 16.57 -26.26 -26.05
C ALA A 7 15.61 -27.10 -25.21
N VAL A 8 16.12 -27.81 -24.21
CA VAL A 8 15.31 -28.56 -23.24
C VAL A 8 14.56 -27.54 -22.38
N HIS A 9 13.28 -27.33 -22.69
CA HIS A 9 12.38 -26.63 -21.80
C HIS A 9 12.29 -27.44 -20.50
N THR A 10 12.94 -26.95 -19.45
CA THR A 10 13.00 -27.61 -18.13
C THR A 10 11.85 -27.08 -17.27
N PRO A 11 10.73 -27.82 -17.14
CA PRO A 11 9.54 -27.38 -16.39
C PRO A 11 9.80 -27.20 -14.89
N GLU A 12 10.84 -27.85 -14.35
CA GLU A 12 11.16 -27.84 -12.92
C GLU A 12 11.45 -26.45 -12.35
N ARG A 13 12.02 -25.56 -13.17
CA ARG A 13 12.28 -24.17 -12.75
C ARG A 13 11.00 -23.37 -12.51
N GLY A 14 9.91 -23.71 -13.21
CA GLY A 14 8.60 -23.11 -13.01
C GLY A 14 7.92 -23.60 -11.73
N ALA A 15 7.92 -24.92 -11.51
CA ALA A 15 7.30 -25.55 -10.34
C ALA A 15 8.02 -25.18 -9.02
N ALA A 16 9.36 -25.14 -9.01
CA ALA A 16 10.12 -24.71 -7.84
C ALA A 16 9.83 -23.24 -7.48
N ARG A 17 9.60 -22.38 -8.48
CA ARG A 17 9.24 -20.97 -8.27
C ARG A 17 7.85 -20.83 -7.66
N THR A 18 6.86 -21.60 -8.12
CA THR A 18 5.50 -21.54 -7.57
C THR A 18 5.45 -22.05 -6.13
N GLU A 19 6.17 -23.12 -5.83
CA GLU A 19 6.30 -23.64 -4.45
C GLU A 19 6.99 -22.62 -3.53
N ALA A 20 8.10 -22.02 -3.98
CA ALA A 20 8.80 -20.98 -3.23
C ALA A 20 7.89 -19.77 -2.95
N LEU A 21 7.08 -19.34 -3.92
CA LEU A 21 6.11 -18.25 -3.73
C LEU A 21 5.00 -18.64 -2.74
N ALA A 22 4.53 -19.87 -2.77
CA ALA A 22 3.54 -20.36 -1.79
C ALA A 22 4.11 -20.36 -0.36
N LYS A 23 5.35 -20.83 -0.17
CA LYS A 23 6.05 -20.78 1.12
C LYS A 23 6.23 -19.34 1.62
N ARG A 24 6.68 -18.43 0.73
CA ARG A 24 6.80 -17.00 1.07
C ARG A 24 5.46 -16.39 1.46
N ARG A 25 4.38 -16.72 0.73
CA ARG A 25 3.04 -16.24 1.04
C ARG A 25 2.60 -16.68 2.43
N ALA A 26 2.70 -17.97 2.73
CA ALA A 26 2.32 -18.50 4.04
C ALA A 26 3.09 -17.81 5.18
N LEU A 27 4.41 -17.64 5.02
CA LEU A 27 5.24 -16.94 6.00
C LEU A 27 4.86 -15.46 6.14
N ALA A 28 4.70 -14.74 5.03
CA ALA A 28 4.39 -13.32 5.05
C ALA A 28 2.97 -13.05 5.59
N THR A 29 1.99 -13.90 5.29
CA THR A 29 0.65 -13.82 5.88
C THR A 29 0.70 -14.00 7.40
N ARG A 30 1.56 -14.90 7.90
CA ARG A 30 1.73 -15.12 9.34
C ARG A 30 2.44 -13.95 10.04
N LEU A 31 3.50 -13.41 9.43
CA LEU A 31 4.32 -12.36 10.04
C LEU A 31 3.77 -10.94 9.87
N ALA A 32 3.09 -10.68 8.75
CA ALA A 32 2.61 -9.36 8.38
C ALA A 32 1.20 -9.45 7.74
N PRO A 33 0.19 -9.85 8.52
CA PRO A 33 -1.17 -10.10 8.01
C PRO A 33 -1.80 -8.88 7.32
N ALA A 34 -1.42 -7.66 7.72
CA ALA A 34 -1.87 -6.42 7.09
C ALA A 34 -1.63 -6.39 5.57
N PHE A 35 -0.53 -6.99 5.08
CA PHE A 35 -0.26 -7.07 3.64
C PHE A 35 -1.22 -7.98 2.90
N ALA A 36 -1.72 -9.05 3.54
CA ALA A 36 -2.63 -10.01 2.90
C ALA A 36 -3.95 -9.35 2.45
N SER A 37 -4.37 -8.28 3.13
CA SER A 37 -5.54 -7.48 2.73
C SER A 37 -5.37 -6.75 1.39
N LEU A 38 -4.13 -6.51 0.96
CA LEU A 38 -3.79 -5.78 -0.26
C LEU A 38 -3.28 -6.74 -1.34
N ARG A 39 -4.21 -7.44 -2.01
CA ARG A 39 -3.89 -8.50 -3.00
C ARG A 39 -2.76 -8.12 -3.97
N ARG A 40 -2.92 -7.03 -4.74
CA ARG A 40 -1.95 -6.66 -5.79
C ARG A 40 -0.59 -6.18 -5.23
N PRO A 41 -0.52 -5.30 -4.21
CA PRO A 41 0.75 -4.98 -3.57
C PRO A 41 1.44 -6.19 -2.94
N PHE A 42 0.69 -7.08 -2.29
CA PHE A 42 1.25 -8.27 -1.66
C PHE A 42 1.83 -9.25 -2.67
N ASP A 43 1.10 -9.52 -3.76
CA ASP A 43 1.59 -10.37 -4.84
C ASP A 43 2.90 -9.80 -5.45
N ARG A 44 3.02 -8.47 -5.57
CA ARG A 44 4.26 -7.80 -6.02
C ARG A 44 5.41 -7.96 -5.03
N LEU A 45 5.16 -7.76 -3.74
CA LEU A 45 6.17 -7.93 -2.68
C LEU A 45 6.71 -9.38 -2.64
N LEU A 46 5.82 -10.37 -2.79
CA LEU A 46 6.20 -11.79 -2.81
C LEU A 46 7.00 -12.17 -4.06
N ALA A 47 6.61 -11.61 -5.22
CA ALA A 47 7.29 -11.82 -6.48
C ALA A 47 8.66 -11.14 -6.52
N SER A 48 8.77 -9.93 -5.95
CA SER A 48 9.97 -9.10 -5.97
C SER A 48 10.08 -8.30 -4.65
N PRO A 49 10.96 -8.71 -3.71
CA PRO A 49 11.08 -8.07 -2.40
C PRO A 49 11.91 -6.78 -2.47
N LEU A 50 11.43 -5.80 -3.23
CA LEU A 50 12.03 -4.47 -3.34
C LEU A 50 11.48 -3.56 -2.24
N GLU A 51 12.30 -2.60 -1.80
CA GLU A 51 11.96 -1.65 -0.74
C GLU A 51 10.62 -0.93 -0.99
N GLY A 52 10.41 -0.43 -2.21
CA GLY A 52 9.16 0.24 -2.61
C GLY A 52 7.94 -0.68 -2.75
N HIS A 53 8.04 -1.97 -2.43
CA HIS A 53 6.89 -2.86 -2.28
C HIS A 53 6.56 -3.16 -0.81
N ALA A 54 7.49 -2.84 0.10
CA ALA A 54 7.34 -3.04 1.53
C ALA A 54 6.93 -1.73 2.24
N TRP A 55 7.50 -0.59 1.86
CA TRP A 55 7.29 0.68 2.57
C TRP A 55 7.35 1.90 1.65
N HIS A 56 6.79 3.02 2.12
CA HIS A 56 6.85 4.34 1.49
C HIS A 56 7.14 5.43 2.55
N ALA A 57 7.73 6.54 2.10
CA ALA A 57 7.79 7.77 2.88
C ALA A 57 6.48 8.54 2.76
N ASP A 58 5.94 9.02 3.87
CA ASP A 58 4.68 9.75 3.94
C ASP A 58 4.84 11.04 4.75
N HIS A 59 3.95 12.01 4.54
CA HIS A 59 3.93 13.23 5.33
C HIS A 59 3.15 13.00 6.64
N ILE A 60 3.64 13.54 7.76
CA ILE A 60 2.90 13.56 9.03
C ILE A 60 1.69 14.49 8.88
N VAL A 61 1.92 15.72 8.41
CA VAL A 61 0.89 16.65 7.99
C VAL A 61 0.83 16.65 6.46
N PRO A 62 -0.29 16.25 5.83
CA PRO A 62 -0.37 16.16 4.38
C PRO A 62 -0.42 17.54 3.72
N VAL A 63 0.09 17.61 2.49
CA VAL A 63 0.20 18.85 1.70
C VAL A 63 -1.13 19.62 1.60
N PHE A 64 -2.27 18.94 1.41
CA PHE A 64 -3.56 19.61 1.28
C PHE A 64 -4.07 20.25 2.58
N ARG A 65 -3.49 19.90 3.74
CA ARG A 65 -3.73 20.54 5.03
C ARG A 65 -2.66 21.59 5.37
N GLY A 66 -1.85 22.00 4.39
CA GLY A 66 -0.79 22.98 4.58
C GLY A 66 0.53 22.40 5.10
N GLY A 67 0.68 21.07 5.14
CA GLY A 67 1.95 20.40 5.49
C GLY A 67 3.02 20.47 4.39
N GLY A 68 3.14 21.63 3.74
CA GLY A 68 4.09 21.84 2.66
C GLY A 68 5.54 21.58 3.09
N LEU A 69 6.40 21.36 2.08
CA LEU A 69 7.83 21.02 2.17
C LEU A 69 8.10 19.54 2.55
N CYS A 70 9.10 18.96 1.88
CA CYS A 70 9.68 17.65 2.22
C CYS A 70 10.72 17.80 3.33
N SER A 71 10.42 18.54 4.40
CA SER A 71 11.32 18.66 5.54
C SER A 71 11.33 17.33 6.31
N VAL A 72 12.50 16.88 6.77
CA VAL A 72 12.63 15.60 7.49
C VAL A 72 11.71 15.54 8.72
N GLY A 73 11.47 16.68 9.37
CA GLY A 73 10.57 16.78 10.53
C GLY A 73 9.08 16.53 10.22
N ASN A 74 8.65 16.64 8.96
CA ASN A 74 7.28 16.32 8.54
C ASN A 74 7.19 14.98 7.81
N MET A 75 8.23 14.14 7.84
CA MET A 75 8.22 12.83 7.20
C MET A 75 8.06 11.71 8.21
N ARG A 76 7.38 10.64 7.81
CA ARG A 76 7.29 9.36 8.51
C ARG A 76 7.46 8.21 7.53
N THR A 77 7.86 7.06 8.03
CA THR A 77 7.93 5.83 7.24
C THR A 77 6.70 4.98 7.51
N LEU A 78 6.02 4.53 6.46
CA LEU A 78 4.85 3.66 6.56
C LEU A 78 5.05 2.41 5.72
N CYS A 79 4.62 1.26 6.22
CA CYS A 79 4.47 0.09 5.37
C CYS A 79 3.37 0.34 4.32
N VAL A 80 3.38 -0.41 3.22
CA VAL A 80 2.40 -0.24 2.13
C VAL A 80 0.93 -0.32 2.60
N PRO A 81 0.53 -1.26 3.49
CA PRO A 81 -0.81 -1.29 4.08
C PRO A 81 -1.21 -0.01 4.81
N CYS A 82 -0.36 0.46 5.73
CA CYS A 82 -0.63 1.70 6.48
C CYS A 82 -0.68 2.91 5.55
N HIS A 83 0.24 2.99 4.59
CA HIS A 83 0.24 4.04 3.58
C HIS A 83 -1.05 4.05 2.75
N ALA A 84 -1.55 2.87 2.35
CA ALA A 84 -2.79 2.76 1.60
C ALA A 84 -4.01 3.23 2.42
N ALA A 85 -4.06 2.90 3.71
CA ALA A 85 -5.11 3.35 4.62
C ALA A 85 -5.11 4.89 4.75
N VAL A 86 -3.95 5.49 5.00
CA VAL A 86 -3.78 6.95 5.07
C VAL A 86 -4.20 7.62 3.76
N THR A 87 -3.74 7.09 2.62
CA THR A 87 -4.08 7.64 1.30
C THR A 87 -5.60 7.61 1.06
N LYS A 88 -6.27 6.52 1.48
CA LYS A 88 -7.72 6.36 1.35
C LYS A 88 -8.47 7.41 2.18
N GLU A 89 -8.05 7.63 3.42
CA GLU A 89 -8.69 8.64 4.29
C GLU A 89 -8.46 10.05 3.75
N GLN A 90 -7.23 10.40 3.37
CA GLN A 90 -6.93 11.69 2.77
C GLN A 90 -7.70 11.92 1.46
N ALA A 91 -7.92 10.88 0.66
CA ALA A 91 -8.74 10.97 -0.55
C ALA A 91 -10.21 11.26 -0.21
N LYS A 92 -10.76 10.62 0.83
CA LYS A 92 -12.11 10.86 1.33
C LYS A 92 -12.25 12.31 1.82
N GLU A 93 -11.34 12.79 2.65
CA GLU A 93 -11.34 14.16 3.16
C GLU A 93 -11.30 15.20 2.03
N ARG A 94 -10.41 15.00 1.03
CA ARG A 94 -10.36 15.90 -0.13
C ARG A 94 -11.64 15.88 -0.94
N ALA A 95 -12.28 14.72 -1.10
CA ALA A 95 -13.55 14.62 -1.78
C ALA A 95 -14.67 15.36 -1.02
N GLU A 96 -14.69 15.24 0.30
CA GLU A 96 -15.64 15.95 1.16
C GLU A 96 -15.42 17.47 1.13
N ALA A 97 -14.17 17.93 1.24
CA ALA A 97 -13.82 19.34 1.15
C ALA A 97 -14.28 19.94 -0.18
N ARG A 98 -14.03 19.23 -1.30
CA ARG A 98 -14.52 19.64 -2.64
C ARG A 98 -16.05 19.69 -2.71
N ARG A 99 -16.75 18.74 -2.09
CA ARG A 99 -18.23 18.73 -2.05
C ARG A 99 -18.78 19.92 -1.26
N ARG A 100 -18.15 20.27 -0.13
CA ARG A 100 -18.53 21.39 0.73
C ARG A 100 -18.25 22.74 0.08
N ALA A 101 -17.11 22.88 -0.61
CA ALA A 101 -16.73 24.10 -1.31
C ALA A 101 -17.56 24.36 -2.58
N ARG A 102 -18.34 23.36 -3.04
CA ARG A 102 -19.07 23.46 -4.30
C ARG A 102 -20.37 24.25 -4.11
N PRO A 103 -20.63 25.28 -4.92
CA PRO A 103 -21.85 26.08 -4.79
C PRO A 103 -23.11 25.25 -5.02
N LYS A 104 -24.19 25.57 -4.28
CA LYS A 104 -25.50 24.95 -4.43
C LYS A 104 -26.01 25.20 -5.86
N GLY A 105 -26.48 24.16 -6.55
CA GLY A 105 -26.99 24.25 -7.93
C GLY A 105 -25.98 23.90 -9.04
N GLN A 106 -24.67 24.00 -8.78
CA GLN A 106 -23.62 23.67 -9.76
C GLN A 106 -23.73 22.23 -10.28
N ARG A 107 -24.38 21.31 -9.54
CA ARG A 107 -24.48 19.87 -9.90
C ARG A 107 -25.33 19.70 -11.15
N ARG A 108 -26.41 20.47 -11.23
CA ARG A 108 -27.28 20.49 -12.41
C ARG A 108 -26.57 21.10 -13.61
N ILE A 109 -25.81 22.18 -13.40
CA ILE A 109 -25.06 22.84 -14.48
C ILE A 109 -24.05 21.88 -15.09
N ASP A 110 -23.21 21.21 -14.29
CA ASP A 110 -22.22 20.25 -14.80
C ASP A 110 -22.90 19.07 -15.55
N THR A 111 -24.05 18.58 -15.06
CA THR A 111 -24.82 17.52 -15.74
C THR A 111 -25.37 18.00 -17.08
N VAL A 112 -25.93 19.21 -17.13
CA VAL A 112 -26.43 19.81 -18.36
C VAL A 112 -25.27 20.01 -19.33
N LEU A 113 -24.15 20.59 -18.90
CA LEU A 113 -22.97 20.79 -19.74
C LEU A 113 -22.42 19.47 -20.32
N ALA A 114 -22.39 18.41 -19.50
CA ALA A 114 -21.98 17.09 -19.94
C ALA A 114 -22.96 16.49 -20.97
N SER A 115 -24.27 16.71 -20.82
CA SER A 115 -25.28 16.26 -21.78
C SER A 115 -25.25 17.02 -23.11
N LEU A 116 -24.77 18.27 -23.10
CA LEU A 116 -24.63 19.13 -24.28
C LEU A 116 -23.29 18.93 -24.99
N SER A 117 -22.35 18.17 -24.40
CA SER A 117 -21.04 17.93 -25.01
C SER A 117 -21.17 16.89 -26.12
N PRO A 118 -20.88 17.23 -27.39
CA PRO A 118 -21.09 16.34 -28.54
C PRO A 118 -20.03 15.23 -28.67
N THR A 119 -19.03 15.21 -27.80
CA THR A 119 -17.94 14.23 -27.87
C THR A 119 -18.21 13.05 -26.95
N PRO A 120 -18.35 11.81 -27.47
CA PRO A 120 -18.40 10.64 -26.63
C PRO A 120 -17.07 10.52 -25.87
N PRO A 121 -17.06 10.05 -24.60
CA PRO A 121 -15.83 9.86 -23.86
C PRO A 121 -14.94 8.88 -24.63
N SER A 122 -13.79 9.38 -25.11
CA SER A 122 -12.76 8.55 -25.73
C SER A 122 -12.37 7.46 -24.73
N ARG A 123 -12.84 6.25 -25.02
CA ARG A 123 -12.57 5.05 -24.24
C ARG A 123 -11.10 4.73 -24.43
N ARG A 124 -10.23 5.25 -23.56
CA ARG A 124 -8.82 4.84 -23.48
C ARG A 124 -8.78 3.36 -23.11
N THR A 125 -8.68 2.50 -24.12
CA THR A 125 -8.37 1.08 -23.95
C THR A 125 -6.89 0.95 -23.56
N SER A 126 -6.59 1.15 -22.28
CA SER A 126 -5.38 0.53 -21.73
C SER A 126 -5.67 -0.97 -21.62
N GLY A 127 -5.02 -1.75 -22.47
CA GLY A 127 -5.16 -3.19 -22.48
C GLY A 127 -4.69 -3.80 -21.16
N ALA A 128 -5.58 -4.54 -20.49
CA ALA A 128 -5.26 -5.65 -19.61
C ALA A 128 -6.55 -6.41 -19.21
N ALA A 129 -6.71 -7.58 -19.83
CA ALA A 129 -7.20 -8.85 -19.30
C ALA A 129 -8.60 -9.00 -18.61
N LYS A 130 -9.18 -10.16 -18.94
CA LYS A 130 -10.23 -10.94 -18.25
C LYS A 130 -10.48 -10.60 -16.77
N ALA A 131 -11.76 -10.57 -16.38
CA ALA A 131 -12.35 -11.49 -15.40
C ALA A 131 -13.82 -11.10 -15.13
N GLY A 132 -14.75 -12.03 -15.36
CA GLY A 132 -16.02 -12.07 -14.65
C GLY A 132 -15.96 -13.21 -13.65
N MET A 133 -16.18 -12.92 -12.36
CA MET A 133 -17.11 -13.66 -11.51
C MET A 133 -17.24 -12.98 -10.13
N ALA A 134 -18.50 -12.69 -9.79
CA ALA A 134 -19.17 -12.62 -8.49
C ALA A 134 -18.41 -12.14 -7.23
N ALA A 135 -18.98 -11.09 -6.65
CA ALA A 135 -18.90 -10.77 -5.23
C ALA A 135 -19.85 -11.67 -4.42
N SER A 136 -19.46 -11.96 -3.18
CA SER A 136 -20.38 -12.23 -2.09
C SER A 136 -19.84 -11.65 -0.79
N ASP A 137 -20.75 -11.00 -0.08
CA ASP A 137 -20.58 -10.29 1.18
C ASP A 137 -20.29 -11.23 2.36
N GLY A 138 -19.63 -10.69 3.38
CA GLY A 138 -19.41 -11.37 4.65
C GLY A 138 -18.71 -10.46 5.64
N ALA A 139 -19.51 -9.70 6.39
CA ALA A 139 -19.09 -8.98 7.58
C ALA A 139 -18.79 -9.97 8.72
N ALA A 140 -17.71 -9.74 9.44
CA ALA A 140 -17.50 -10.27 10.78
C ALA A 140 -16.81 -9.15 11.58
N ASP A 141 -17.54 -8.61 12.54
CA ASP A 141 -16.99 -7.84 13.64
C ASP A 141 -16.32 -8.81 14.61
N ASP A 142 -15.08 -8.52 14.99
CA ASP A 142 -14.44 -9.19 16.12
C ASP A 142 -13.96 -8.10 17.08
N GLY A 143 -14.45 -8.24 18.30
CA GLY A 143 -14.43 -7.26 19.37
C GLY A 143 -13.04 -6.77 19.76
N VAL A 144 -12.99 -5.48 20.09
CA VAL A 144 -11.84 -4.87 20.75
C VAL A 144 -11.88 -5.27 22.22
N GLU A 145 -10.92 -6.05 22.67
CA GLU A 145 -10.71 -6.28 24.10
C GLU A 145 -9.81 -5.16 24.63
N VAL A 146 -10.37 -4.38 25.56
CA VAL A 146 -9.72 -3.23 26.17
C VAL A 146 -8.87 -3.78 27.32
N ILE A 147 -7.56 -3.83 27.13
CA ILE A 147 -6.63 -4.18 28.21
C ILE A 147 -6.23 -2.86 28.87
N GLU A 148 -6.76 -2.61 30.06
CA GLU A 148 -6.25 -1.58 30.98
C GLU A 148 -4.82 -1.97 31.39
N LEU A 149 -3.83 -1.26 30.84
CA LEU A 149 -2.46 -1.30 31.35
C LEU A 149 -2.36 -0.27 32.47
N SER A 150 -2.44 -0.78 33.69
CA SER A 150 -2.11 -0.09 34.93
C SER A 150 -0.73 0.56 34.85
N SER A 151 -0.66 1.81 35.31
CA SER A 151 0.59 2.54 35.51
C SER A 151 1.42 1.88 36.59
N ASP A 152 2.63 1.44 36.24
CA ASP A 152 3.70 1.27 37.20
C ASP A 152 4.90 2.12 36.75
N SER A 153 5.08 3.17 37.52
CA SER A 153 6.20 4.09 37.55
C SER A 153 7.35 3.44 38.29
N GLU A 154 8.45 3.16 37.60
CA GLU A 154 9.77 3.04 38.22
C GLU A 154 10.79 3.75 37.32
N ASP A 155 11.25 4.90 37.81
CA ASP A 155 12.51 5.54 37.47
C ASP A 155 13.67 4.56 37.68
N GLU A 156 14.69 4.55 36.83
CA GLU A 156 16.11 4.32 37.23
C GLU A 156 17.07 4.59 36.04
N ASP A 157 17.76 5.72 36.15
CA ASP A 157 19.17 5.99 35.86
C ASP A 157 19.85 5.67 34.50
N PHE A 158 20.01 6.78 33.77
CA PHE A 158 21.05 7.09 32.81
C PHE A 158 22.47 6.85 33.36
N GLN A 159 23.19 5.85 32.81
CA GLN A 159 24.65 5.85 32.83
C GLN A 159 25.23 5.67 31.42
N ALA A 160 25.68 6.78 30.86
CA ALA A 160 26.47 6.86 29.65
C ALA A 160 27.89 6.32 29.89
N SER A 161 28.18 5.08 29.49
CA SER A 161 29.56 4.61 29.34
C SER A 161 29.97 4.61 27.86
N GLY A 162 30.68 5.66 27.46
CA GLY A 162 31.19 5.83 26.10
C GLY A 162 32.18 4.72 25.68
N ARG A 163 31.99 4.15 24.49
CA ARG A 163 33.04 3.39 23.81
C ARG A 163 33.72 4.29 22.78
N ARG A 164 34.92 4.74 23.16
CA ARG A 164 35.88 5.42 22.29
C ARG A 164 36.36 4.48 21.17
N LYS A 165 36.64 5.10 20.03
CA LYS A 165 37.14 4.58 18.75
C LYS A 165 38.22 3.49 18.89
N ARG A 166 38.20 2.52 17.98
CA ARG A 166 39.41 1.82 17.52
C ARG A 166 39.54 2.01 16.01
N GLN A 167 40.37 2.97 15.64
CA GLN A 167 41.02 3.07 14.35
C GLN A 167 42.06 1.92 14.29
N ARG A 168 42.06 1.13 13.21
CA ARG A 168 43.18 0.25 12.88
C ARG A 168 43.61 0.56 11.45
N LEU A 169 44.90 0.91 11.40
CA LEU A 169 45.86 1.10 10.31
C LEU A 169 45.42 0.64 8.92
#